data_AF-A0A0B1TPI2-F1
#
_entry.id   AF-A0A0B1TPI2-F1
#
_cell.length_a   1.000
_cell.length_b   1.000
_cell.length_c   1.000
_cell.angle_alpha   90.00
_cell.angle_beta   90.00
_cell.angle_gamma   90.00
#
_symmetry.space_group_name_H-M   'P 1'
#
loop_
_entity.id
_entity.type
_entity.pdbx_description
1 polymer ?
#
loop_
_entity_poly.entity_id
_entity_poly.type
_entity_poly.pdbx_seq_one_letter_code
_entity_poly.pdbx_strand_id
1 'polypeptide(L)'
;MGQMEGPSFLDVFVLNRHYNCQARCPRQLPCQNGGFTDSRNCNRCKCPNGFGGQLCNFIPSSFSDGCGGELLAYEAIRRFDITIRQIGQKRTKQCFYHLKVRQN
;
A
#
# COMPACT_ATOMS: atom_id res chain seq x y z
N MET A 1 3.77 -4.85 23.93
CA MET A 1 2.96 -4.83 22.70
C MET A 1 2.67 -3.37 22.39
N GLY A 2 3.16 -2.85 21.26
CA GLY A 2 2.99 -1.45 20.90
C GLY A 2 4.01 -1.01 19.85
N GLN A 3 3.53 -0.67 18.67
CA GLN A 3 4.30 -0.06 17.59
C GLN A 3 4.33 1.46 17.80
N MET A 4 5.51 2.08 17.68
CA MET A 4 5.69 3.52 17.96
C MET A 4 5.31 4.43 16.78
N GLU A 5 5.07 3.88 15.59
CA GLU A 5 4.71 4.68 14.39
C GLU A 5 3.23 5.10 14.35
N GLY A 6 2.34 4.42 15.11
CA GLY A 6 0.88 4.63 15.06
C GLY A 6 0.10 3.36 14.71
N PRO A 7 -1.24 3.37 14.73
CA PRO A 7 -2.08 2.17 14.56
C PRO A 7 -1.78 1.45 13.24
N SER A 8 -1.78 0.12 13.28
CA SER A 8 -1.66 -0.68 12.05
C SER A 8 -2.88 -0.46 11.15
N PHE A 9 -2.75 -0.81 9.87
CA PHE A 9 -3.88 -0.71 8.93
C PHE A 9 -5.11 -1.48 9.44
N LEU A 10 -4.88 -2.66 10.04
CA LEU A 10 -5.95 -3.51 10.56
C LEU A 10 -6.65 -2.85 11.76
N ASP A 11 -5.90 -2.22 12.66
CA ASP A 11 -6.48 -1.49 13.80
C ASP A 11 -7.43 -0.39 13.31
N VAL A 12 -6.98 0.38 12.31
CA VAL A 12 -7.80 1.44 11.70
C VAL A 12 -9.03 0.85 11.01
N PHE A 13 -8.88 -0.27 10.29
CA PHE A 13 -10.01 -0.93 9.62
C PHE A 13 -11.06 -1.43 10.62
N VAL A 14 -10.65 -2.12 11.67
CA VAL A 14 -11.54 -2.66 12.71
C VAL A 14 -12.31 -1.52 13.39
N LEU A 15 -11.63 -0.42 13.75
CA LEU A 15 -12.27 0.74 14.36
C LEU A 15 -13.28 1.41 13.41
N ASN A 16 -12.92 1.61 12.13
CA ASN A 16 -13.85 2.20 11.16
C ASN A 16 -15.09 1.32 10.94
N ARG A 17 -14.92 0.00 10.98
CA ARG A 17 -16.04 -0.94 10.92
C ARG A 17 -16.90 -0.89 12.18
N HIS A 18 -16.29 -0.89 13.35
CA HIS A 18 -16.98 -0.88 14.64
C HIS A 18 -17.86 0.39 14.80
N TYR A 19 -17.30 1.55 14.46
CA TYR A 19 -18.03 2.83 14.51
C TYR A 19 -18.84 3.14 13.25
N ASN A 20 -19.01 2.16 12.36
CA ASN A 20 -19.77 2.28 11.12
C ASN A 20 -19.39 3.51 10.26
N CYS A 21 -18.11 3.88 10.23
CA CYS A 21 -17.64 5.07 9.52
C CYS A 21 -17.87 4.97 8.01
N GLN A 22 -17.99 3.76 7.46
CA GLN A 22 -18.26 3.56 6.04
C GLN A 22 -19.63 4.09 5.59
N ALA A 23 -20.61 4.18 6.50
CA ALA A 23 -21.94 4.71 6.21
C ALA A 23 -21.93 6.21 5.84
N ARG A 24 -20.84 6.92 6.12
CA ARG A 24 -20.66 8.33 5.73
C ARG A 24 -20.57 8.52 4.22
N CYS A 25 -20.16 7.47 3.49
CA CYS A 25 -20.03 7.54 2.05
C CYS A 25 -21.31 7.07 1.35
N PRO A 26 -21.81 7.81 0.34
CA PRO A 26 -23.04 7.46 -0.36
C PRO A 26 -22.92 6.15 -1.16
N ARG A 27 -21.69 5.77 -1.50
CA ARG A 27 -21.36 4.51 -2.17
C ARG A 27 -20.08 3.93 -1.62
N GLN A 28 -19.98 2.61 -1.64
CA GLN A 28 -18.73 1.90 -1.40
C GLN A 28 -17.96 1.71 -2.70
N LEU A 29 -16.65 1.85 -2.65
CA LEU A 29 -15.77 1.58 -3.79
C LEU A 29 -15.35 0.11 -3.81
N PRO A 30 -15.12 -0.47 -5.01
CA PRO A 30 -14.62 -1.84 -5.16
C PRO A 30 -13.10 -1.88 -4.90
N CYS A 31 -12.71 -1.61 -3.65
CA CYS A 31 -11.33 -1.59 -3.22
C CYS A 31 -10.71 -3.00 -3.33
N GLN A 32 -9.51 -3.06 -3.89
CA GLN A 32 -8.76 -4.30 -4.10
C GLN A 32 -7.77 -4.54 -2.96
N ASN A 33 -7.19 -5.73 -2.91
CA ASN A 33 -6.07 -6.09 -2.02
C ASN A 33 -6.34 -5.80 -0.53
N GLY A 34 -7.59 -5.93 -0.09
CA GLY A 34 -7.98 -5.69 1.30
C GLY A 34 -8.15 -4.21 1.70
N GLY A 35 -8.18 -3.30 0.72
CA GLY A 35 -8.53 -1.89 0.95
C GLY A 35 -10.01 -1.70 1.32
N PHE A 36 -10.34 -0.50 1.82
CA PHE A 36 -11.71 -0.10 2.12
C PHE A 36 -11.95 1.37 1.76
N THR A 37 -13.21 1.76 1.50
CA THR A 37 -13.55 3.16 1.14
C THR A 37 -13.09 4.13 2.24
N ASP A 38 -12.35 5.18 1.86
CA ASP A 38 -11.91 6.20 2.83
C ASP A 38 -13.10 7.05 3.28
N SER A 39 -13.56 6.88 4.53
CA SER A 39 -14.66 7.66 5.10
C SER A 39 -14.40 9.18 5.18
N ARG A 40 -13.15 9.62 4.96
CA ARG A 40 -12.80 11.04 4.85
C ARG A 40 -12.80 11.54 3.39
N ASN A 41 -12.72 10.62 2.43
CA ASN A 41 -12.79 10.92 1.00
C ASN A 41 -13.40 9.73 0.25
N CYS A 42 -14.71 9.80 0.03
CA CYS A 42 -15.51 8.73 -0.56
C CYS A 42 -15.20 8.41 -2.03
N ASN A 43 -14.24 9.13 -2.63
CA ASN A 43 -13.79 8.91 -4.00
C ASN A 43 -12.47 8.14 -4.08
N ARG A 44 -11.94 7.63 -2.96
CA ARG A 44 -10.76 6.76 -2.95
C ARG A 44 -10.86 5.69 -1.87
N CYS A 45 -10.06 4.64 -2.04
CA CYS A 45 -9.83 3.64 -1.01
C CYS A 45 -8.68 4.05 -0.07
N LYS A 46 -8.79 3.66 1.20
CA LYS A 46 -7.63 3.49 2.08
C LYS A 46 -7.00 2.14 1.76
N CYS A 47 -5.73 2.17 1.37
CA CYS A 47 -4.98 0.99 0.97
C CYS A 47 -4.08 0.50 2.10
N PRO A 48 -3.91 -0.84 2.25
CA PRO A 48 -2.85 -1.38 3.07
C PRO A 48 -1.48 -0.95 2.55
N ASN A 49 -0.46 -1.01 3.42
CA ASN A 49 0.92 -0.75 3.03
C ASN A 49 1.32 -1.67 1.87
N GLY A 50 1.99 -1.10 0.85
CA GLY A 50 2.35 -1.82 -0.37
C GLY A 50 1.33 -1.75 -1.50
N PHE A 51 0.16 -1.14 -1.29
CA PHE A 51 -0.84 -0.92 -2.35
C PHE A 51 -1.20 0.56 -2.48
N GLY A 52 -1.53 0.97 -3.71
CA GLY A 52 -1.86 2.35 -4.05
C GLY A 52 -2.84 2.46 -5.21
N GLY A 53 -3.10 3.69 -5.62
CA GLY A 53 -4.15 4.03 -6.57
C GLY A 53 -5.51 4.24 -5.92
N GLN A 54 -6.48 4.69 -6.71
CA GLN A 54 -7.84 4.97 -6.23
C GLN A 54 -8.52 3.74 -5.64
N LEU A 55 -8.23 2.55 -6.19
CA LEU A 55 -8.84 1.27 -5.82
C LEU A 55 -7.85 0.28 -5.20
N CYS A 56 -6.65 0.72 -4.80
CA CYS A 56 -5.60 -0.16 -4.23
C CYS A 56 -5.11 -1.26 -5.18
N ASN A 57 -5.21 -1.04 -6.48
CA ASN A 57 -4.90 -2.01 -7.54
C ASN A 57 -3.50 -1.81 -8.16
N PHE A 58 -2.74 -0.80 -7.71
CA PHE A 58 -1.41 -0.51 -8.22
C PHE A 58 -0.36 -0.58 -7.10
N ILE A 59 0.91 -0.63 -7.50
CA ILE A 59 2.03 -0.38 -6.58
C ILE A 59 1.98 1.11 -6.19
N PRO A 60 2.09 1.46 -4.90
CA PRO A 60 2.09 2.84 -4.47
C PRO A 60 3.35 3.57 -4.95
N SER A 61 3.25 4.91 -5.02
CA SER A 61 4.41 5.76 -5.25
C SER A 61 5.51 5.48 -4.22
N SER A 62 6.69 5.17 -4.71
CA SER A 62 7.86 4.92 -3.88
C SER A 62 8.72 6.19 -3.75
N PHE A 63 9.79 6.11 -2.98
CA PHE A 63 10.65 7.24 -2.67
C PHE A 63 11.30 7.91 -3.91
N SER A 64 11.62 7.15 -4.96
CA SER A 64 12.23 7.67 -6.20
C SER A 64 11.90 6.79 -7.42
N ASP A 65 12.10 7.30 -8.63
CA ASP A 65 11.79 6.59 -9.89
C ASP A 65 12.56 5.26 -10.08
N GLY A 66 13.69 5.09 -9.40
CA GLY A 66 14.48 3.84 -9.39
C GLY A 66 14.22 2.92 -8.19
N CYS A 67 13.16 3.19 -7.43
CA CYS A 67 12.84 2.52 -6.17
C CYS A 67 11.41 2.01 -6.27
N GLY A 68 11.22 0.68 -6.22
CA GLY A 68 9.92 0.03 -6.33
C GLY A 68 9.58 -0.48 -7.74
N GLY A 69 8.53 -1.29 -7.85
CA GLY A 69 8.09 -1.88 -9.11
C GLY A 69 7.77 -3.37 -9.02
N GLU A 70 7.54 -4.00 -10.17
CA GLU A 70 7.23 -5.43 -10.25
C GLU A 70 8.52 -6.24 -10.46
N LEU A 71 8.68 -7.30 -9.67
CA LEU A 71 9.76 -8.26 -9.81
C LEU A 71 9.19 -9.60 -10.24
N LEU A 72 9.66 -10.13 -11.35
CA LEU A 72 9.29 -11.46 -11.81
C LEU A 72 10.13 -12.52 -11.08
N ALA A 73 9.45 -13.37 -10.32
CA ALA A 73 10.03 -14.53 -9.66
C ALA A 73 10.17 -15.68 -10.67
N TYR A 74 11.31 -16.38 -10.58
CA TYR A 74 11.65 -17.57 -11.34
C TYR A 74 11.99 -18.70 -10.36
N GLU A 75 12.05 -19.94 -10.84
CA GLU A 75 12.42 -21.09 -10.01
C GLU A 75 13.87 -20.99 -9.47
N ALA A 76 14.77 -20.42 -10.26
CA ALA A 76 16.16 -20.20 -9.85
C ALA A 76 16.29 -19.01 -8.89
N ILE A 77 17.10 -19.21 -7.84
CA ILE A 77 17.44 -18.15 -6.87
C ILE A 77 18.11 -16.98 -7.61
N ARG A 78 17.63 -15.76 -7.34
CA ARG A 78 18.22 -14.51 -7.84
C ARG A 78 18.47 -13.55 -6.70
N ARG A 79 19.62 -12.87 -6.75
CA ARG A 79 19.91 -11.72 -5.87
C ARG A 79 19.44 -10.45 -6.54
N PHE A 80 18.79 -9.58 -5.76
CA PHE A 80 18.34 -8.27 -6.20
C PHE A 80 18.85 -7.23 -5.21
N ASP A 81 19.79 -6.40 -5.65
CA ASP A 81 20.42 -5.39 -4.81
C ASP A 81 19.77 -4.03 -5.04
N ILE A 82 19.31 -3.39 -3.96
CA ILE A 82 18.65 -2.09 -4.01
C ILE A 82 19.54 -1.06 -3.30
N THR A 83 19.95 -0.03 -4.03
CA THR A 83 20.69 1.09 -3.44
C THR A 83 19.79 2.33 -3.33
N ILE A 84 19.37 2.67 -2.10
CA ILE A 84 18.52 3.84 -1.87
C ILE A 84 19.37 5.07 -1.56
N ARG A 85 19.62 5.91 -2.58
CA ARG A 85 20.30 7.20 -2.41
C ARG A 85 19.28 8.30 -2.14
N GLN A 86 19.58 9.19 -1.19
CA GLN A 86 18.77 10.39 -0.96
C GLN A 86 19.62 11.61 -1.26
N ILE A 87 19.15 12.44 -2.18
CA ILE A 87 19.72 13.76 -2.47
C ILE A 87 18.68 14.78 -1.98
N GLY A 88 19.04 15.60 -0.99
CA GLY A 88 18.13 16.61 -0.40
C GLY A 88 17.41 16.17 0.89
N GLN A 89 16.20 16.70 1.11
CA GLN A 89 15.51 16.64 2.42
C GLN A 89 15.18 15.21 2.90
N LYS A 90 15.30 15.00 4.23
CA LYS A 90 14.97 13.74 4.93
C LYS A 90 13.48 13.44 4.83
N ARG A 91 13.11 12.59 3.88
CA ARG A 91 11.79 11.95 3.79
C ARG A 91 11.93 10.46 4.08
N THR A 92 10.83 9.81 4.44
CA THR A 92 10.80 8.37 4.69
C THR A 92 11.20 7.61 3.42
N LYS A 93 12.26 6.81 3.51
CA LYS A 93 12.81 6.04 2.39
C LYS A 93 12.08 4.70 2.28
N GLN A 94 11.02 4.64 1.49
CA GLN A 94 10.26 3.41 1.27
C GLN A 94 10.23 3.07 -0.22
N CYS A 95 10.59 1.82 -0.53
CA CYS A 95 10.44 1.23 -1.85
C CYS A 95 9.44 0.08 -1.75
N PHE A 96 8.46 0.04 -2.66
CA PHE A 96 7.46 -1.02 -2.70
C PHE A 96 7.66 -1.90 -3.93
N TYR A 97 7.89 -3.19 -3.70
CA TYR A 97 8.03 -4.19 -4.77
C TYR A 97 6.93 -5.23 -4.68
N HIS A 98 6.33 -5.58 -5.81
CA HIS A 98 5.43 -6.74 -5.91
C HIS A 98 6.16 -7.86 -6.63
N LEU A 99 6.31 -9.00 -5.95
CA LEU A 99 6.87 -10.20 -6.56
C LEU A 99 5.73 -10.95 -7.26
N LYS A 100 5.86 -11.18 -8.57
CA LYS A 100 4.89 -11.91 -9.38
C LYS A 100 5.54 -13.12 -10.04
N VAL A 101 4.81 -14.22 -10.12
CA VAL A 101 5.21 -15.37 -10.95
C VAL A 101 4.68 -15.14 -12.36
N ARG A 102 5.44 -15.57 -13.37
CA ARG A 102 4.96 -15.57 -14.75
C ARG A 102 3.83 -16.60 -14.86
N GLN A 103 2.59 -16.14 -14.95
CA GLN A 103 1.47 -17.00 -15.30
C GLN A 103 1.51 -17.19 -16.82
N ASN A 104 1.76 -18.43 -17.26
CA ASN A 104 1.59 -18.84 -18.65
C ASN A 104 0.10 -18.82 -19.02
#